data_AF-A0A3D2GM81-F1
#
_entry.id   AF-A0A3D2GM81-F1
#
_cell.length_a   1.000
_cell.length_b   1.000
_cell.length_c   1.000
_cell.angle_alpha   90.00
_cell.angle_beta   90.00
_cell.angle_gamma   90.00
#
_symmetry.space_group_name_H-M   'P 1'
#
loop_
_entity.id
_entity.type
_entity.pdbx_description
1 polymer ?
#
loop_
_entity_poly.entity_id
_entity_poly.type
_entity_poly.pdbx_seq_one_letter_code
_entity_poly.pdbx_strand_id
1 'polypeptide(L)'
;MQKDSDRSNSEVGKKRDRISPEQRAEIDEQKAQRYDTRRATVPALEEILYEPIPLLDHGFVRVIDYMGDDSAIVQAARVSYGKGTKKVSTDAGLIKYLLRHWHSTPFEMCEIKFHIKLPIFIARQWIRHRTANVNEYSARYSVLDREFYIPAPDQLAAQSLTNRQGRDDEAVLQGEQAQRVLDILRDDAYRTYAHYEELLNEDSEGNVIDESRTGLARELARMNLTLNTYTQWYWKTDLHNLMHFLRLRADSHAQYEIRVYAEAMTDVLQKWVPLTHAAYEEYREGAVNLSKTGLSVVKRLIAGETVTQETSGLSPREWRELMEQVG
;
A
#
# COMPACT_ATOMS: atom_id res chain seq x y z
N MET A 1 47.82 -20.57 2.26
CA MET A 1 46.97 -19.37 2.15
C MET A 1 46.28 -19.37 0.80
N GLN A 2 45.26 -20.22 0.62
CA GLN A 2 44.26 -20.12 -0.45
C GLN A 2 43.24 -21.23 -0.19
N LYS A 3 42.15 -20.87 0.49
CA LYS A 3 40.91 -21.62 0.74
C LYS A 3 40.15 -20.79 1.77
N ASP A 4 39.34 -19.84 1.30
CA ASP A 4 38.22 -19.23 2.05
C ASP A 4 37.46 -18.14 1.23
N SER A 5 37.50 -18.18 -0.10
CA SER A 5 36.84 -17.17 -0.95
C SER A 5 35.60 -17.66 -1.72
N ASP A 6 35.10 -18.87 -1.48
CA ASP A 6 34.06 -19.51 -2.33
C ASP A 6 32.75 -19.86 -1.59
N ARG A 7 32.35 -19.11 -0.56
CA ARG A 7 31.11 -19.39 0.20
C ARG A 7 30.04 -18.30 0.23
N SER A 8 30.14 -17.23 -0.55
CA SER A 8 29.18 -16.11 -0.42
C SER A 8 28.29 -15.81 -1.64
N ASN A 9 28.19 -16.69 -2.64
CA ASN A 9 27.48 -16.34 -3.88
C ASN A 9 26.35 -17.29 -4.31
N SER A 10 25.77 -18.08 -3.40
CA SER A 10 24.70 -19.05 -3.73
C SER A 10 23.37 -18.87 -2.99
N GLU A 11 23.11 -17.71 -2.37
CA GLU A 11 21.84 -17.44 -1.67
C GLU A 11 20.93 -16.40 -2.36
N VAL A 12 21.25 -16.01 -3.59
CA VAL A 12 20.36 -15.18 -4.42
C VAL A 12 19.31 -16.09 -5.07
N GLY A 13 18.24 -16.43 -4.34
CA GLY A 13 17.12 -17.18 -4.94
C GLY A 13 16.22 -17.99 -4.00
N LYS A 14 16.53 -18.12 -2.71
CA LYS A 14 15.54 -18.63 -1.76
C LYS A 14 14.69 -17.47 -1.29
N LYS A 15 13.36 -17.52 -1.52
CA LYS A 15 12.38 -16.73 -0.76
C LYS A 15 12.62 -17.05 0.72
N ARG A 16 13.48 -16.29 1.40
CA ARG A 16 13.56 -16.34 2.86
C ARG A 16 12.18 -15.93 3.35
N ASP A 17 11.59 -16.77 4.19
CA ASP A 17 10.35 -16.43 4.88
C ASP A 17 10.59 -15.07 5.58
N ARG A 18 9.76 -14.07 5.26
CA ARG A 18 9.96 -12.67 5.69
C ARG A 18 9.48 -12.40 7.11
N ILE A 19 9.28 -13.49 7.83
CA ILE A 19 8.86 -13.57 9.21
C ILE A 19 9.73 -14.64 9.88
N SER A 20 10.08 -14.42 11.14
CA SER A 20 10.89 -15.38 11.89
C SER A 20 10.12 -16.69 12.11
N PRO A 21 10.81 -17.82 12.39
CA PRO A 21 10.14 -19.07 12.76
C PRO A 21 9.20 -18.92 13.94
N GLU A 22 9.55 -18.08 14.91
CA GLU A 22 8.71 -17.75 16.07
C GLU A 22 7.45 -17.00 15.64
N GLN A 23 7.57 -15.96 14.80
CA GLN A 23 6.43 -15.24 14.25
C GLN A 23 5.52 -16.15 13.42
N ARG A 24 6.11 -17.10 12.66
CA ARG A 24 5.34 -18.11 11.92
C ARG A 24 4.56 -19.01 12.87
N ALA A 25 5.18 -19.48 13.94
CA ALA A 25 4.52 -20.30 14.96
C ALA A 25 3.36 -19.55 15.64
N GLU A 26 3.56 -18.26 16.00
CA GLU A 26 2.50 -17.41 16.55
C GLU A 26 1.33 -17.22 15.56
N ILE A 27 1.63 -17.03 14.28
CA ILE A 27 0.61 -16.92 13.22
C ILE A 27 -0.16 -18.24 13.09
N ASP A 28 0.53 -19.37 13.05
CA ASP A 28 -0.10 -20.68 12.93
C ASP A 28 -0.99 -20.99 14.14
N GLU A 29 -0.55 -20.60 15.35
CA GLU A 29 -1.37 -20.68 16.55
C GLU A 29 -2.62 -19.80 16.45
N GLN A 30 -2.49 -18.54 16.00
CA GLN A 30 -3.63 -17.64 15.79
C GLN A 30 -4.61 -18.19 14.74
N LYS A 31 -4.11 -18.74 13.63
CA LYS A 31 -4.93 -19.35 12.57
C LYS A 31 -5.63 -20.64 13.02
N ALA A 32 -5.05 -21.35 13.99
CA ALA A 32 -5.65 -22.56 14.55
C ALA A 32 -6.86 -22.25 15.46
N GLN A 33 -6.93 -21.04 16.03
CA GLN A 33 -8.06 -20.63 16.87
C GLN A 33 -9.31 -20.39 16.03
N ARG A 34 -10.40 -21.10 16.35
CA ARG A 34 -11.69 -20.98 15.65
C ARG A 34 -12.81 -20.83 16.65
N TYR A 35 -13.77 -19.97 16.32
CA TYR A 35 -14.93 -19.69 17.15
C TYR A 35 -16.20 -19.67 16.31
N ASP A 36 -17.28 -20.27 16.81
CA ASP A 36 -18.60 -20.12 16.21
C ASP A 36 -19.11 -18.69 16.45
N THR A 37 -19.58 -18.01 15.40
CA THR A 37 -20.02 -16.62 15.48
C THR A 37 -21.30 -16.33 14.71
N ARG A 38 -22.06 -15.34 15.17
CA ARG A 38 -23.21 -14.77 14.44
C ARG A 38 -22.82 -13.59 13.55
N ARG A 39 -21.57 -13.13 13.64
CA ARG A 39 -21.04 -12.04 12.82
C ARG A 39 -20.97 -12.50 11.36
N ALA A 40 -21.04 -11.54 10.43
CA ALA A 40 -20.74 -11.81 9.03
C ALA A 40 -19.31 -12.36 8.91
N THR A 41 -19.14 -13.39 8.08
CA THR A 41 -17.84 -13.98 7.76
C THR A 41 -17.74 -14.11 6.25
N VAL A 42 -16.56 -13.80 5.70
CA VAL A 42 -16.30 -13.83 4.26
C VAL A 42 -15.28 -14.94 3.98
N PRO A 43 -15.69 -16.11 3.45
CA PRO A 43 -14.81 -17.28 3.33
C PRO A 43 -13.47 -17.00 2.64
N ALA A 44 -13.49 -16.25 1.53
CA ALA A 44 -12.27 -15.93 0.78
C ALA A 44 -11.29 -15.01 1.54
N LEU A 45 -11.80 -14.18 2.46
CA LEU A 45 -10.96 -13.35 3.32
C LEU A 45 -10.47 -14.13 4.54
N GLU A 46 -11.31 -15.00 5.12
CA GLU A 46 -10.93 -15.92 6.21
C GLU A 46 -9.74 -16.81 5.82
N GLU A 47 -9.68 -17.27 4.57
CA GLU A 47 -8.55 -18.07 4.05
C GLU A 47 -7.20 -17.37 4.15
N ILE A 48 -7.18 -16.03 4.09
CA ILE A 48 -5.96 -15.22 4.17
C ILE A 48 -5.83 -14.44 5.48
N LEU A 49 -6.76 -14.63 6.41
CA LEU A 49 -6.74 -13.95 7.71
C LEU A 49 -5.48 -14.39 8.47
N TYR A 50 -4.76 -13.41 9.03
CA TYR A 50 -3.45 -13.56 9.68
C TYR A 50 -2.30 -14.03 8.78
N GLU A 51 -2.52 -14.30 7.49
CA GLU A 51 -1.44 -14.65 6.58
C GLU A 51 -0.74 -13.37 6.07
N PRO A 52 0.59 -13.23 6.25
CA PRO A 52 1.33 -12.13 5.65
C PRO A 52 1.43 -12.32 4.13
N ILE A 53 1.02 -11.30 3.38
CA ILE A 53 1.28 -11.17 1.94
C ILE A 53 2.64 -10.46 1.80
N PRO A 54 3.70 -11.15 1.34
CA PRO A 54 5.04 -10.57 1.26
C PRO A 54 5.13 -9.50 0.16
N LEU A 55 5.66 -8.33 0.48
CA LEU A 55 5.80 -7.19 -0.43
C LEU A 55 7.23 -6.63 -0.40
N LEU A 56 7.70 -6.08 -1.53
CA LEU A 56 9.08 -5.61 -1.69
C LEU A 56 10.11 -6.68 -1.29
N ASP A 57 11.20 -6.33 -0.59
CA ASP A 57 12.23 -7.24 -0.08
C ASP A 57 11.93 -7.79 1.33
N HIS A 58 11.44 -6.96 2.25
CA HIS A 58 11.16 -7.33 3.65
C HIS A 58 9.74 -6.95 4.16
N GLY A 59 8.97 -6.25 3.34
CA GLY A 59 7.63 -5.77 3.71
C GLY A 59 6.54 -6.83 3.64
N PHE A 60 5.38 -6.48 4.20
CA PHE A 60 4.15 -7.25 4.03
C PHE A 60 2.90 -6.43 4.35
N VAL A 61 1.75 -6.93 3.88
CA VAL A 61 0.42 -6.60 4.41
C VAL A 61 -0.19 -7.88 4.96
N ARG A 62 -0.79 -7.81 6.15
CA ARG A 62 -1.48 -8.92 6.79
C ARG A 62 -2.85 -8.46 7.28
N VAL A 63 -3.92 -9.15 6.90
CA VAL A 63 -5.27 -8.87 7.43
C VAL A 63 -5.36 -9.40 8.84
N ILE A 64 -5.84 -8.58 9.77
CA ILE A 64 -5.90 -8.91 11.21
C ILE A 64 -7.34 -9.06 11.67
N ASP A 65 -8.23 -8.23 11.12
CA ASP A 65 -9.63 -8.22 11.48
C ASP A 65 -10.44 -7.49 10.41
N TYR A 66 -11.72 -7.78 10.33
CA TYR A 66 -12.66 -7.06 9.48
C TYR A 66 -14.07 -7.10 10.07
N MET A 67 -14.88 -6.13 9.66
CA MET A 67 -16.28 -6.01 10.06
C MET A 67 -17.12 -5.70 8.83
N GLY A 68 -18.18 -6.50 8.63
CA GLY A 68 -19.10 -6.32 7.50
C GLY A 68 -18.64 -7.01 6.22
N ASP A 69 -19.56 -7.04 5.26
CA ASP A 69 -19.44 -7.63 3.92
C ASP A 69 -20.34 -6.83 2.95
N ASP A 70 -20.49 -7.27 1.70
CA ASP A 70 -21.40 -6.63 0.73
C ASP A 70 -22.85 -6.53 1.24
N SER A 71 -23.30 -7.51 2.05
CA SER A 71 -24.66 -7.52 2.62
C SER A 71 -24.83 -6.43 3.69
N ALA A 72 -23.80 -6.13 4.47
CA ALA A 72 -23.81 -5.05 5.45
C ALA A 72 -24.00 -3.68 4.79
N ILE A 73 -23.39 -3.45 3.64
CA ILE A 73 -23.56 -2.22 2.84
C ILE A 73 -25.02 -2.09 2.39
N VAL A 74 -25.58 -3.16 1.84
CA VAL A 74 -26.97 -3.21 1.38
C VAL A 74 -27.95 -3.02 2.53
N GLN A 75 -27.70 -3.66 3.68
CA GLN A 75 -28.48 -3.51 4.89
C GLN A 75 -28.50 -2.04 5.33
N ALA A 76 -27.33 -1.41 5.44
CA ALA A 76 -27.20 -0.01 5.84
C ALA A 76 -27.95 0.92 4.89
N ALA A 77 -27.79 0.74 3.58
CA ALA A 77 -28.49 1.52 2.57
C ALA A 77 -30.02 1.35 2.66
N ARG A 78 -30.50 0.13 2.91
CA ARG A 78 -31.93 -0.20 2.99
C ARG A 78 -32.63 0.38 4.21
N VAL A 79 -31.92 0.75 5.28
CA VAL A 79 -32.51 1.46 6.43
C VAL A 79 -33.11 2.81 6.01
N SER A 80 -32.53 3.46 4.99
CA SER A 80 -33.07 4.70 4.41
C SER A 80 -34.33 4.48 3.56
N TYR A 81 -34.61 3.25 3.14
CA TYR A 81 -35.81 2.90 2.38
C TYR A 81 -36.97 2.63 3.35
N GLY A 82 -37.81 3.63 3.58
CA GLY A 82 -39.01 3.51 4.41
C GLY A 82 -40.02 2.44 3.93
N LYS A 83 -41.09 2.22 4.70
CA LYS A 83 -42.16 1.28 4.32
C LYS A 83 -42.73 1.65 2.93
N GLY A 84 -42.59 0.75 1.95
CA GLY A 84 -43.23 0.87 0.63
C GLY A 84 -42.30 1.02 -0.58
N THR A 85 -40.97 1.20 -0.40
CA THR A 85 -40.03 1.47 -1.50
C THR A 85 -39.18 0.26 -1.94
N LYS A 86 -39.55 -0.95 -1.50
CA LYS A 86 -38.87 -2.21 -1.88
C LYS A 86 -39.15 -2.58 -3.34
N LYS A 87 -38.62 -1.84 -4.31
CA LYS A 87 -38.36 -2.43 -5.64
C LYS A 87 -37.24 -3.46 -5.47
N VAL A 88 -37.37 -4.61 -6.12
CA VAL A 88 -36.39 -5.70 -6.11
C VAL A 88 -35.19 -5.28 -6.97
N SER A 89 -34.32 -4.41 -6.43
CA SER A 89 -32.96 -4.31 -6.96
C SER A 89 -32.16 -5.46 -6.37
N THR A 90 -31.40 -6.16 -7.22
CA THR A 90 -30.36 -7.07 -6.74
C THR A 90 -29.36 -6.28 -5.89
N ASP A 91 -28.70 -6.96 -4.96
CA ASP A 91 -27.71 -6.36 -4.07
C ASP A 91 -26.57 -5.72 -4.86
N ALA A 92 -26.08 -6.40 -5.90
CA ALA A 92 -25.12 -5.85 -6.85
C ALA A 92 -25.63 -4.58 -7.56
N GLY A 93 -26.89 -4.56 -7.99
CA GLY A 93 -27.50 -3.38 -8.61
C GLY A 93 -27.57 -2.18 -7.66
N LEU A 94 -27.86 -2.42 -6.39
CA LEU A 94 -27.88 -1.37 -5.36
C LEU A 94 -26.47 -0.84 -5.09
N ILE A 95 -25.48 -1.71 -4.89
CA ILE A 95 -24.09 -1.32 -4.66
C ILE A 95 -23.56 -0.47 -5.82
N LYS A 96 -23.78 -0.90 -7.07
CA LYS A 96 -23.44 -0.13 -8.27
C LYS A 96 -24.11 1.25 -8.26
N TYR A 97 -25.40 1.32 -7.93
CA TYR A 97 -26.13 2.58 -7.83
C TYR A 97 -25.52 3.52 -6.79
N LEU A 98 -25.21 3.00 -5.59
CA LEU A 98 -24.65 3.79 -4.49
C LEU A 98 -23.28 4.36 -4.88
N LEU A 99 -22.40 3.53 -5.43
CA LEU A 99 -21.06 3.97 -5.80
C LEU A 99 -21.11 4.99 -6.95
N ARG A 100 -21.92 4.74 -8.00
CA ARG A 100 -22.07 5.67 -9.13
C ARG A 100 -22.55 7.06 -8.69
N HIS A 101 -23.45 7.14 -7.71
CA HIS A 101 -24.02 8.41 -7.22
C HIS A 101 -23.35 8.96 -5.97
N TRP A 102 -22.17 8.43 -5.60
CA TRP A 102 -21.39 8.92 -4.45
C TRP A 102 -22.15 8.84 -3.12
N HIS A 103 -23.04 7.87 -2.96
CA HIS A 103 -23.64 7.54 -1.67
C HIS A 103 -22.63 6.71 -0.85
N SER A 104 -21.69 7.39 -0.20
CA SER A 104 -20.54 6.77 0.48
C SER A 104 -20.88 6.15 1.84
N THR A 105 -21.83 6.70 2.58
CA THR A 105 -22.07 6.32 3.98
C THR A 105 -22.43 4.85 4.23
N PRO A 106 -23.12 4.11 3.32
CA PRO A 106 -23.30 2.68 3.50
C PRO A 106 -21.99 1.87 3.46
N PHE A 107 -20.98 2.35 2.71
CA PHE A 107 -19.67 1.71 2.63
C PHE A 107 -18.86 1.93 3.92
N GLU A 108 -19.05 3.05 4.62
CA GLU A 108 -18.38 3.34 5.90
C GLU A 108 -18.80 2.37 7.04
N MET A 109 -19.85 1.56 6.83
CA MET A 109 -20.30 0.54 7.79
C MET A 109 -19.46 -0.74 7.77
N CYS A 110 -18.52 -0.85 6.83
CA CYS A 110 -17.56 -1.95 6.76
C CYS A 110 -16.16 -1.43 7.14
N GLU A 111 -15.44 -2.15 7.99
CA GLU A 111 -14.08 -1.78 8.43
C GLU A 111 -13.11 -2.95 8.28
N ILE A 112 -11.83 -2.63 8.09
CA ILE A 112 -10.75 -3.62 8.02
C ILE A 112 -9.51 -3.12 8.77
N LYS A 113 -8.79 -4.04 9.41
CA LYS A 113 -7.56 -3.79 10.15
C LYS A 113 -6.43 -4.60 9.57
N PHE A 114 -5.34 -3.93 9.26
CA PHE A 114 -4.12 -4.53 8.73
C PHE A 114 -2.97 -4.39 9.72
N HIS A 115 -2.06 -5.38 9.71
CA HIS A 115 -0.70 -5.24 10.19
C HIS A 115 0.20 -5.08 8.97
N ILE A 116 0.99 -4.01 8.93
CA ILE A 116 1.75 -3.63 7.76
C ILE A 116 3.19 -3.37 8.18
N LYS A 117 4.13 -3.99 7.48
CA LYS A 117 5.55 -3.72 7.59
C LYS A 117 6.02 -3.05 6.31
N LEU A 118 6.58 -1.85 6.43
CA LEU A 118 6.90 -0.97 5.31
C LEU A 118 8.08 -0.04 5.64
N PRO A 119 8.83 0.46 4.64
CA PRO A 119 9.86 1.48 4.84
C PRO A 119 9.28 2.82 5.32
N ILE A 120 10.05 3.56 6.12
CA ILE A 120 9.63 4.85 6.68
C ILE A 120 9.22 5.85 5.58
N PHE A 121 9.89 5.89 4.42
CA PHE A 121 9.49 6.79 3.33
C PHE A 121 8.11 6.46 2.73
N ILE A 122 7.69 5.18 2.75
CA ILE A 122 6.34 4.77 2.36
C ILE A 122 5.35 5.14 3.44
N ALA A 123 5.68 4.86 4.71
CA ALA A 123 4.86 5.21 5.87
C ALA A 123 4.48 6.72 5.86
N ARG A 124 5.44 7.59 5.52
CA ARG A 124 5.21 9.05 5.41
C ARG A 124 4.22 9.46 4.31
N GLN A 125 4.10 8.69 3.23
CA GLN A 125 3.09 8.92 2.20
C GLN A 125 1.73 8.38 2.62
N TRP A 126 1.73 7.24 3.31
CA TRP A 126 0.53 6.55 3.76
C TRP A 126 -0.19 7.31 4.88
N ILE A 127 0.53 7.83 5.87
CA ILE A 127 -0.05 8.54 7.03
C ILE A 127 -0.80 9.83 6.66
N ARG A 128 -0.69 10.29 5.41
CA ARG A 128 -1.45 11.43 4.87
C ARG A 128 -2.94 11.12 4.71
N HIS A 129 -3.32 9.84 4.75
CA HIS A 129 -4.70 9.36 4.72
C HIS A 129 -5.31 9.40 6.13
N ARG A 130 -5.74 10.61 6.52
CA ARG A 130 -6.09 11.00 7.89
C ARG A 130 -7.37 10.37 8.47
N THR A 131 -8.17 9.71 7.64
CA THR A 131 -9.44 9.07 8.04
C THR A 131 -9.24 7.68 8.64
N ALA A 132 -8.01 7.15 8.63
CA ALA A 132 -7.66 5.88 9.25
C ALA A 132 -7.14 6.05 10.69
N ASN A 133 -7.20 4.95 11.45
CA ASN A 133 -6.54 4.84 12.76
C ASN A 133 -5.22 4.10 12.61
N VAL A 134 -4.14 4.64 13.17
CA VAL A 134 -2.79 4.08 13.04
C VAL A 134 -2.13 3.96 14.40
N ASN A 135 -1.48 2.82 14.64
CA ASN A 135 -0.58 2.64 15.78
C ASN A 135 0.73 2.05 15.27
N GLU A 136 1.78 2.86 15.30
CA GLU A 136 3.10 2.54 14.76
C GLU A 136 4.06 2.07 15.84
N TYR A 137 4.91 1.12 15.47
CA TYR A 137 6.04 0.68 16.26
C TYR A 137 6.92 1.88 16.64
N SER A 138 7.08 2.09 17.93
CA SER A 138 7.77 3.25 18.45
C SER A 138 9.24 2.91 18.71
N ALA A 139 10.12 3.41 17.85
CA ALA A 139 11.60 3.38 18.03
C ALA A 139 12.10 4.14 19.26
N ARG A 140 11.19 4.54 20.15
CA ARG A 140 11.36 5.31 21.38
C ARG A 140 11.36 4.37 22.58
N TYR A 141 10.56 3.32 22.46
CA TYR A 141 10.40 2.27 23.46
C TYR A 141 11.12 1.00 23.04
N SER A 142 11.44 0.82 21.76
CA SER A 142 12.03 -0.40 21.24
C SER A 142 13.17 -0.11 20.26
N VAL A 143 14.05 -1.09 20.08
CA VAL A 143 15.10 -1.10 19.06
C VAL A 143 14.45 -1.51 17.73
N LEU A 144 14.73 -0.78 16.64
CA LEU A 144 14.21 -1.14 15.32
C LEU A 144 14.99 -2.33 14.75
N ASP A 145 14.32 -3.20 13.99
CA ASP A 145 14.97 -4.31 13.31
C ASP A 145 16.00 -3.81 12.29
N ARG A 146 17.08 -4.59 12.09
CA ARG A 146 18.12 -4.33 11.09
C ARG A 146 17.66 -4.67 9.66
N GLU A 147 16.58 -4.04 9.23
CA GLU A 147 15.95 -4.29 7.93
C GLU A 147 15.75 -2.99 7.16
N PHE A 148 16.19 -3.00 5.90
CA PHE A 148 16.19 -1.84 5.03
C PHE A 148 15.66 -2.21 3.67
N TYR A 149 14.87 -1.33 3.06
CA TYR A 149 14.48 -1.49 1.68
C TYR A 149 15.65 -1.17 0.76
N ILE A 150 16.03 -2.16 -0.04
CA ILE A 150 16.94 -2.02 -1.17
C ILE A 150 16.16 -2.39 -2.44
N PRO A 151 16.00 -1.45 -3.39
CA PRO A 151 15.24 -1.73 -4.61
C PRO A 151 15.90 -2.85 -5.41
N ALA A 152 15.07 -3.65 -6.08
CA ALA A 152 15.56 -4.63 -7.03
C ALA A 152 16.24 -3.90 -8.23
N PRO A 153 17.23 -4.54 -8.90
CA PRO A 153 17.97 -3.88 -9.99
C PRO A 153 17.09 -3.33 -11.12
N ASP A 154 15.99 -4.01 -11.44
CA ASP A 154 14.99 -3.62 -12.44
C ASP A 154 14.11 -2.44 -12.00
N GLN A 155 14.18 -2.05 -10.73
CA GLN A 155 13.44 -0.91 -10.15
C GLN A 155 14.34 0.33 -9.97
N LEU A 156 15.63 0.25 -10.33
CA LEU A 156 16.56 1.38 -10.34
C LEU A 156 16.48 2.13 -11.66
N ALA A 157 15.52 3.03 -11.78
CA ALA A 157 15.32 3.78 -13.02
C ALA A 157 15.52 5.28 -12.85
N ALA A 158 15.81 5.96 -13.96
CA ALA A 158 15.98 7.41 -14.00
C ALA A 158 14.66 8.15 -13.69
N GLN A 159 14.75 9.46 -13.46
CA GLN A 159 13.58 10.30 -13.23
C GLN A 159 12.72 10.41 -14.50
N SER A 160 11.41 10.18 -14.38
CA SER A 160 10.49 10.37 -15.52
C SER A 160 10.35 11.85 -15.90
N LEU A 161 10.37 12.10 -17.22
CA LEU A 161 10.20 13.42 -17.84
C LEU A 161 8.74 13.86 -17.84
N THR A 162 7.80 12.91 -17.93
CA THR A 162 6.36 13.13 -17.97
C THR A 162 5.77 13.11 -16.56
N ASN A 163 6.11 12.08 -15.77
CA ASN A 163 5.76 11.98 -14.36
C ASN A 163 6.93 12.40 -13.46
N ARG A 164 7.01 13.70 -13.14
CA ARG A 164 8.04 14.23 -12.23
C ARG A 164 7.96 13.70 -10.79
N GLN A 165 6.95 12.91 -10.45
CA GLN A 165 6.81 12.27 -9.14
C GLN A 165 7.30 10.82 -9.14
N GLY A 166 7.61 10.25 -10.30
CA GLY A 166 7.96 8.84 -10.47
C GLY A 166 9.21 8.63 -11.30
N ARG A 167 9.57 7.36 -11.44
CA ARG A 167 10.68 6.92 -12.29
C ARG A 167 10.21 6.62 -13.71
N ASP A 168 11.16 6.60 -14.63
CA ASP A 168 10.97 6.18 -16.01
C ASP A 168 11.30 4.70 -16.13
N ASP A 169 10.27 3.85 -16.23
CA ASP A 169 10.42 2.40 -16.23
C ASP A 169 11.21 1.88 -17.45
N GLU A 170 11.38 2.69 -18.51
CA GLU A 170 12.21 2.34 -19.67
C GLU A 170 13.68 2.74 -19.50
N ALA A 171 14.00 3.62 -18.55
CA ALA A 171 15.34 4.15 -18.32
C ALA A 171 16.01 3.53 -17.07
N VAL A 172 15.98 2.19 -16.98
CA VAL A 172 16.62 1.43 -15.91
C VAL A 172 18.14 1.57 -16.00
N LEU A 173 18.78 1.94 -14.88
CA LEU A 173 20.24 2.02 -14.75
C LEU A 173 20.85 0.63 -14.91
N GLN A 174 22.00 0.53 -15.58
CA GLN A 174 22.65 -0.75 -15.88
C GLN A 174 24.12 -0.76 -15.45
N GLY A 175 24.70 -1.97 -15.40
CA GLY A 175 26.13 -2.19 -15.21
C GLY A 175 26.69 -1.59 -13.92
N GLU A 176 27.90 -1.04 -13.99
CA GLU A 176 28.64 -0.49 -12.84
C GLU A 176 27.88 0.65 -12.13
N GLN A 177 27.11 1.45 -12.88
CA GLN A 177 26.32 2.53 -12.30
C GLN A 177 25.22 1.99 -11.37
N ALA A 178 24.46 1.00 -11.84
CA ALA A 178 23.40 0.38 -11.03
C ALA A 178 23.98 -0.29 -9.78
N GLN A 179 25.08 -1.03 -9.96
CA GLN A 179 25.78 -1.67 -8.84
C GLN A 179 26.25 -0.63 -7.82
N ARG A 180 26.85 0.47 -8.27
CA ARG A 180 27.31 1.53 -7.39
C ARG A 180 26.18 2.17 -6.59
N VAL A 181 25.00 2.36 -7.19
CA VAL A 181 23.81 2.87 -6.47
C VAL A 181 23.36 1.88 -5.39
N LEU A 182 23.28 0.59 -5.71
CA LEU A 182 22.92 -0.45 -4.72
C LEU A 182 23.92 -0.51 -3.56
N ASP A 183 25.21 -0.41 -3.86
CA ASP A 183 26.26 -0.43 -2.84
C ASP A 183 26.15 0.80 -1.93
N ILE A 184 25.92 2.00 -2.48
CA ILE A 184 25.69 3.20 -1.65
C ILE A 184 24.49 3.01 -0.71
N LEU A 185 23.34 2.57 -1.24
CA LEU A 185 22.13 2.37 -0.45
C LEU A 185 22.33 1.33 0.66
N ARG A 186 23.04 0.24 0.36
CA ARG A 186 23.35 -0.83 1.32
C ARG A 186 24.35 -0.35 2.36
N ASP A 187 25.49 0.18 1.93
CA ASP A 187 26.58 0.61 2.81
C ASP A 187 26.12 1.71 3.77
N ASP A 188 25.34 2.68 3.29
CA ASP A 188 24.79 3.74 4.13
C ASP A 188 23.82 3.19 5.18
N ALA A 189 22.89 2.32 4.79
CA ALA A 189 21.95 1.71 5.73
C ALA A 189 22.66 0.86 6.79
N TYR A 190 23.62 0.02 6.39
CA TYR A 190 24.38 -0.81 7.32
C TYR A 190 25.27 0.00 8.25
N ARG A 191 25.92 1.04 7.74
CA ARG A 191 26.78 1.93 8.52
C ARG A 191 25.99 2.75 9.53
N THR A 192 24.88 3.36 9.11
CA THR A 192 24.02 4.14 10.01
C THR A 192 23.42 3.28 11.11
N TYR A 193 23.03 2.04 10.79
CA TYR A 193 22.55 1.10 11.80
C TYR A 193 23.65 0.63 12.76
N ALA A 194 24.87 0.35 12.27
CA ALA A 194 26.00 0.05 13.15
C ALA A 194 26.30 1.20 14.12
N HIS A 195 26.25 2.45 13.64
CA HIS A 195 26.34 3.62 14.51
C HIS A 195 25.14 3.74 15.46
N TYR A 196 23.94 3.30 15.07
CA TYR A 196 22.77 3.29 15.95
C TYR A 196 22.94 2.31 17.12
N GLU A 197 23.36 1.06 16.86
CA GLU A 197 23.72 0.07 17.89
C GLU A 197 24.85 0.60 18.78
N GLU A 198 25.88 1.19 18.17
CA GLU A 198 26.95 1.85 18.91
C GLU A 198 26.39 2.97 19.79
N LEU A 199 25.57 3.89 19.29
CA LEU A 199 25.01 4.98 20.10
C LEU A 199 24.15 4.45 21.24
N LEU A 200 23.35 3.41 21.02
CA LEU A 200 22.53 2.77 22.04
C LEU A 200 23.34 2.03 23.10
N ASN A 201 24.51 1.50 22.72
CA ASN A 201 25.21 0.49 23.50
C ASN A 201 24.39 -0.78 23.74
N GLU A 202 23.45 -1.07 22.85
CA GLU A 202 22.57 -2.24 22.89
C GLU A 202 22.59 -2.92 21.51
N ASP A 203 22.62 -4.25 21.48
CA ASP A 203 22.38 -5.01 20.25
C ASP A 203 20.88 -5.10 19.92
N SER A 204 20.53 -5.76 18.81
CA SER A 204 19.14 -5.95 18.39
C SER A 204 18.28 -6.75 19.38
N GLU A 205 18.87 -7.50 20.30
CA GLU A 205 18.18 -8.26 21.35
C GLU A 205 18.06 -7.45 22.65
N GLY A 206 18.65 -6.26 22.72
CA GLY A 206 18.67 -5.40 23.88
C GLY A 206 19.78 -5.74 24.89
N ASN A 207 20.76 -6.55 24.49
CA ASN A 207 21.92 -6.84 25.34
C ASN A 207 22.91 -5.68 25.30
N VAL A 208 23.52 -5.37 26.44
CA VAL A 208 24.55 -4.32 26.53
C VAL A 208 25.81 -4.75 25.77
N ILE A 209 26.27 -3.91 24.84
CA ILE A 209 27.46 -4.19 24.01
C ILE A 209 28.75 -3.98 24.81
N ASP A 210 28.83 -2.91 25.61
CA ASP A 210 30.01 -2.53 26.40
C ASP A 210 29.60 -2.02 27.79
N GLU A 211 29.82 -2.84 28.82
CA GLU A 211 29.52 -2.53 30.23
C GLU A 211 30.24 -1.28 30.76
N SER A 212 31.31 -0.81 30.10
CA SER A 212 32.07 0.38 30.52
C SER A 212 31.45 1.71 30.07
N ARG A 213 30.40 1.66 29.23
CA ARG A 213 29.84 2.82 28.55
C ARG A 213 28.34 2.97 28.81
N THR A 214 27.90 4.21 28.91
CA THR A 214 26.47 4.55 28.95
C THR A 214 25.94 4.79 27.54
N GLY A 215 24.85 4.11 27.19
CA GLY A 215 24.14 4.31 25.94
C GLY A 215 23.40 5.65 25.86
N LEU A 216 23.25 6.18 24.64
CA LEU A 216 22.38 7.30 24.32
C LEU A 216 20.91 6.85 24.35
N ALA A 217 20.00 7.72 24.80
CA ALA A 217 18.57 7.41 24.82
C ALA A 217 18.05 7.01 23.42
N ARG A 218 17.20 5.96 23.36
CA ARG A 218 16.63 5.42 22.10
C ARG A 218 16.04 6.47 21.18
N GLU A 219 15.39 7.49 21.75
CA GLU A 219 14.76 8.55 20.98
C GLU A 219 15.72 9.49 20.24
N LEU A 220 16.97 9.58 20.73
CA LEU A 220 18.06 10.35 20.14
C LEU A 220 18.91 9.46 19.23
N ALA A 221 19.24 8.24 19.66
CA ALA A 221 20.10 7.33 18.92
C ALA A 221 19.58 7.03 17.51
N ARG A 222 18.25 6.86 17.35
CA ARG A 222 17.61 6.56 16.07
C ARG A 222 17.68 7.67 15.01
N MET A 223 18.11 8.89 15.38
CA MET A 223 18.03 10.06 14.48
C MET A 223 18.89 9.93 13.22
N ASN A 224 19.90 9.05 13.25
CA ASN A 224 20.80 8.80 12.13
C ASN A 224 20.28 7.73 11.15
N LEU A 225 19.19 7.02 11.47
CA LEU A 225 18.64 5.97 10.62
C LEU A 225 18.10 6.55 9.31
N THR A 226 18.32 5.82 8.23
CA THR A 226 17.90 6.19 6.88
C THR A 226 16.40 5.95 6.67
N LEU A 227 15.78 6.70 5.75
CA LEU A 227 14.35 6.60 5.47
C LEU A 227 13.92 5.26 4.86
N ASN A 228 14.85 4.45 4.34
CA ASN A 228 14.57 3.11 3.84
C ASN A 228 14.52 2.04 4.95
N THR A 229 14.79 2.39 6.22
CA THR A 229 14.58 1.48 7.36
C THR A 229 13.12 1.07 7.45
N TYR A 230 12.85 -0.20 7.73
CA TYR A 230 11.50 -0.71 7.93
C TYR A 230 10.92 -0.30 9.28
N THR A 231 9.62 -0.01 9.27
CA THR A 231 8.76 0.16 10.44
C THR A 231 7.56 -0.76 10.29
N GLN A 232 6.77 -0.89 11.35
CA GLN A 232 5.55 -1.71 11.34
C GLN A 232 4.43 -0.96 12.04
N TRP A 233 3.19 -1.14 11.58
CA TRP A 233 2.03 -0.57 12.25
C TRP A 233 0.78 -1.43 12.13
N TYR A 234 -0.16 -1.19 13.02
CA TYR A 234 -1.55 -1.48 12.77
C TYR A 234 -2.22 -0.30 12.09
N TRP A 235 -2.94 -0.57 11.00
CA TRP A 235 -3.69 0.42 10.24
C TRP A 235 -5.13 -0.06 10.07
N LYS A 236 -6.09 0.68 10.60
CA LYS A 236 -7.53 0.38 10.52
C LYS A 236 -8.24 1.48 9.73
N THR A 237 -9.11 1.10 8.80
CA THR A 237 -9.92 2.05 8.02
C THR A 237 -11.28 1.45 7.69
N ASP A 238 -12.26 2.29 7.38
CA ASP A 238 -13.49 1.85 6.74
C ASP A 238 -13.33 1.66 5.23
N LEU A 239 -14.27 0.94 4.62
CA LEU A 239 -14.23 0.55 3.21
C LEU A 239 -14.31 1.74 2.24
N HIS A 240 -15.03 2.83 2.58
CA HIS A 240 -15.05 4.03 1.73
C HIS A 240 -13.66 4.66 1.64
N ASN A 241 -13.01 4.82 2.80
CA ASN A 241 -11.68 5.40 2.90
C ASN A 241 -10.58 4.46 2.36
N LEU A 242 -10.76 3.13 2.48
CA LEU A 242 -9.91 2.15 1.79
C LEU A 242 -9.97 2.34 0.27
N MET A 243 -11.17 2.37 -0.33
CA MET A 243 -11.31 2.59 -1.78
C MET A 243 -10.69 3.93 -2.22
N HIS A 244 -10.79 4.97 -1.40
CA HIS A 244 -10.11 6.24 -1.65
C HIS A 244 -8.58 6.11 -1.62
N PHE A 245 -8.04 5.42 -0.62
CA PHE A 245 -6.60 5.11 -0.52
C PHE A 245 -6.13 4.36 -1.77
N LEU A 246 -6.79 3.26 -2.14
CA LEU A 246 -6.43 2.43 -3.28
C LEU A 246 -6.45 3.23 -4.58
N ARG A 247 -7.47 4.06 -4.78
CA ARG A 247 -7.58 4.90 -5.97
C ARG A 247 -6.38 5.85 -6.13
N LEU A 248 -5.86 6.40 -5.04
CA LEU A 248 -4.73 7.32 -5.06
C LEU A 248 -3.37 6.63 -5.06
N ARG A 249 -3.31 5.37 -4.62
CA ARG A 249 -2.04 4.66 -4.35
C ARG A 249 -1.76 3.51 -5.30
N ALA A 250 -2.77 2.94 -5.96
CA ALA A 250 -2.61 2.02 -7.09
C ALA A 250 -2.47 2.78 -8.44
N ASP A 251 -2.58 4.11 -8.43
CA ASP A 251 -2.41 4.95 -9.61
C ASP A 251 -0.94 4.96 -10.10
N SER A 252 -0.72 4.96 -11.41
CA SER A 252 0.61 4.96 -12.02
C SER A 252 1.46 6.19 -11.68
N HIS A 253 0.84 7.30 -11.26
CA HIS A 253 1.54 8.49 -10.79
C HIS A 253 2.09 8.34 -9.37
N ALA A 254 1.56 7.40 -8.58
CA ALA A 254 2.08 7.13 -7.26
C ALA A 254 3.45 6.44 -7.36
N GLN A 255 4.29 6.66 -6.36
CA GLN A 255 5.58 5.98 -6.26
C GLN A 255 5.36 4.46 -6.27
N TYR A 256 6.13 3.73 -7.09
CA TYR A 256 5.98 2.29 -7.24
C TYR A 256 5.91 1.54 -5.91
N GLU A 257 6.77 1.90 -4.95
CA GLU A 257 6.82 1.15 -3.71
C GLU A 257 5.51 1.20 -2.93
N ILE A 258 4.75 2.31 -2.94
CA ILE A 258 3.42 2.34 -2.31
C ILE A 258 2.35 1.67 -3.19
N ARG A 259 2.53 1.68 -4.53
CA ARG A 259 1.66 0.94 -5.45
C ARG A 259 1.67 -0.55 -5.19
N VAL A 260 2.83 -1.15 -4.95
CA VAL A 260 2.95 -2.58 -4.60
C VAL A 260 2.07 -2.96 -3.41
N TYR A 261 1.94 -2.08 -2.40
CA TYR A 261 1.03 -2.30 -1.27
C TYR A 261 -0.42 -2.10 -1.65
N ALA A 262 -0.73 -1.05 -2.42
CA ALA A 262 -2.09 -0.77 -2.86
C ALA A 262 -2.64 -1.89 -3.76
N GLU A 263 -1.86 -2.37 -4.73
CA GLU A 263 -2.22 -3.48 -5.62
C GLU A 263 -2.54 -4.76 -4.80
N ALA A 264 -1.68 -5.13 -3.84
CA ALA A 264 -1.97 -6.26 -2.95
C ALA A 264 -3.21 -6.06 -2.07
N MET A 265 -3.48 -4.82 -1.65
CA MET A 265 -4.70 -4.49 -0.90
C MET A 265 -5.96 -4.45 -1.78
N THR A 266 -5.83 -4.20 -3.08
CA THR A 266 -6.92 -4.37 -4.06
C THR A 266 -7.31 -5.84 -4.17
N ASP A 267 -6.36 -6.76 -4.20
CA ASP A 267 -6.65 -8.21 -4.14
C ASP A 267 -7.39 -8.60 -2.85
N VAL A 268 -7.02 -7.99 -1.72
CA VAL A 268 -7.74 -8.17 -0.44
C VAL A 268 -9.16 -7.62 -0.54
N LEU A 269 -9.35 -6.44 -1.14
CA LEU A 269 -10.66 -5.83 -1.35
C LEU A 269 -11.57 -6.77 -2.17
N GLN A 270 -11.04 -7.38 -3.23
CA GLN A 270 -11.75 -8.36 -4.06
C GLN A 270 -12.22 -9.57 -3.25
N LYS A 271 -11.37 -10.09 -2.36
CA LYS A 271 -11.70 -11.23 -1.48
C LYS A 271 -12.72 -10.86 -0.41
N TRP A 272 -12.69 -9.62 0.09
CA TRP A 272 -13.54 -9.16 1.17
C TRP A 272 -14.96 -8.80 0.71
N VAL A 273 -15.08 -7.97 -0.32
CA VAL A 273 -16.35 -7.40 -0.79
C VAL A 273 -16.44 -7.45 -2.32
N PRO A 274 -16.55 -8.65 -2.92
CA PRO A 274 -16.42 -8.84 -4.36
C PRO A 274 -17.44 -8.03 -5.20
N LEU A 275 -18.67 -7.81 -4.71
CA LEU A 275 -19.65 -7.00 -5.44
C LEU A 275 -19.27 -5.52 -5.42
N THR A 276 -18.75 -5.05 -4.28
CA THR A 276 -18.24 -3.68 -4.14
C THR A 276 -16.96 -3.48 -4.94
N HIS A 277 -16.04 -4.45 -4.95
CA HIS A 277 -14.84 -4.42 -5.77
C HIS A 277 -15.18 -4.27 -7.25
N ALA A 278 -16.08 -5.12 -7.77
CA ALA A 278 -16.50 -5.03 -9.17
C ALA A 278 -17.16 -3.67 -9.51
N ALA A 279 -17.87 -3.05 -8.57
CA ALA A 279 -18.40 -1.70 -8.75
C ALA A 279 -17.30 -0.62 -8.68
N TYR A 280 -16.31 -0.80 -7.82
CA TYR A 280 -15.15 0.07 -7.66
C TYR A 280 -14.28 0.10 -8.92
N GLU A 281 -13.96 -1.07 -9.47
CA GLU A 281 -13.25 -1.20 -10.75
C GLU A 281 -13.96 -0.41 -11.86
N GLU A 282 -15.28 -0.57 -11.98
CA GLU A 282 -16.09 0.08 -13.01
C GLU A 282 -16.20 1.61 -12.83
N TYR A 283 -16.51 2.08 -11.61
CA TYR A 283 -16.93 3.48 -11.39
C TYR A 283 -15.89 4.36 -10.69
N ARG A 284 -14.74 3.80 -10.32
CA ARG A 284 -13.66 4.53 -9.64
C ARG A 284 -12.31 4.34 -10.29
N GLU A 285 -11.85 3.10 -10.43
CA GLU A 285 -10.51 2.79 -10.96
C GLU A 285 -10.46 2.92 -12.48
N GLY A 286 -11.35 2.24 -13.20
CA GLY A 286 -11.45 2.30 -14.65
C GLY A 286 -12.19 3.52 -15.20
N ALA A 287 -12.65 4.42 -14.33
CA ALA A 287 -13.43 5.59 -14.71
C ALA A 287 -12.57 6.86 -14.87
N VAL A 288 -12.71 7.54 -16.00
CA VAL A 288 -12.11 8.86 -16.23
C VAL A 288 -13.08 9.99 -15.86
N ASN A 289 -12.55 11.05 -15.25
CA ASN A 289 -13.34 12.23 -14.87
C ASN A 289 -13.13 13.35 -15.90
N LEU A 290 -14.16 13.65 -16.68
CA LEU A 290 -14.13 14.78 -17.61
C LEU A 290 -14.56 16.08 -16.91
N SER A 291 -13.77 17.14 -17.07
CA SER A 291 -14.16 18.48 -16.63
C SER A 291 -15.37 18.97 -17.44
N LYS A 292 -16.06 20.00 -16.95
CA LYS A 292 -17.17 20.65 -17.69
C LYS A 292 -16.75 21.03 -19.11
N THR A 293 -15.56 21.60 -19.26
CA THR A 293 -15.01 22.02 -20.55
C THR A 293 -14.61 20.83 -21.41
N GLY A 294 -13.95 19.82 -20.82
CA GLY A 294 -13.57 18.60 -21.53
C GLY A 294 -14.79 17.83 -22.06
N LEU A 295 -15.86 17.72 -21.27
CA LEU A 295 -17.13 17.13 -21.71
C LEU A 295 -17.74 17.90 -22.89
N SER A 296 -17.61 19.23 -22.92
CA SER A 296 -18.05 20.06 -24.05
C SER A 296 -17.26 19.75 -25.32
N VAL A 297 -15.93 19.61 -25.19
CA VAL A 297 -15.05 19.21 -26.30
C VAL A 297 -15.45 17.84 -26.84
N VAL A 298 -15.63 16.84 -25.98
CA VAL A 298 -16.04 15.49 -26.40
C VAL A 298 -17.38 15.50 -27.14
N LYS A 299 -18.37 16.26 -26.66
CA LYS A 299 -19.65 16.40 -27.36
C LYS A 299 -19.51 16.98 -28.76
N ARG A 300 -18.65 17.99 -28.92
CA ARG A 300 -18.36 18.62 -30.23
C ARG A 300 -17.64 17.66 -31.17
N LEU A 301 -16.64 16.93 -30.66
CA LEU A 301 -15.95 15.88 -31.43
C LEU A 301 -16.91 14.78 -31.91
N ILE A 302 -17.80 14.29 -31.04
CA ILE A 302 -18.84 13.31 -31.39
C ILE A 302 -19.82 13.87 -32.44
N ALA A 303 -20.11 15.17 -32.40
CA ALA A 303 -20.93 15.84 -33.40
C ALA A 303 -20.23 16.04 -34.76
N GLY A 304 -18.96 15.63 -34.89
CA GLY A 304 -18.16 15.77 -36.10
C GLY A 304 -17.54 17.16 -36.29
N GLU A 305 -17.53 17.99 -35.24
CA GLU A 305 -16.85 19.29 -35.30
C GLU A 305 -15.32 19.12 -35.23
N THR A 306 -14.61 19.91 -36.03
CA THR A 306 -13.16 20.07 -35.86
C THR A 306 -12.88 20.95 -34.64
N VAL A 307 -12.41 20.34 -33.55
CA VAL A 307 -11.96 21.07 -32.36
C VAL A 307 -10.43 21.03 -32.30
N THR A 308 -9.81 22.17 -32.08
CA THR A 308 -8.36 22.32 -31.86
C THR A 308 -8.07 22.74 -30.44
N GLN A 309 -6.82 22.64 -29.99
CA GLN A 309 -6.43 23.07 -28.65
C GLN A 309 -6.82 24.55 -28.39
N GLU A 310 -6.63 25.42 -29.37
CA GLU A 310 -6.93 26.86 -29.30
C GLU A 310 -8.44 27.14 -29.21
N THR A 311 -9.27 26.27 -29.80
CA THR A 311 -10.73 26.42 -29.87
C THR A 311 -11.48 25.58 -28.83
N SER A 312 -10.74 24.86 -27.99
CA SER A 312 -11.27 23.95 -26.98
C SER A 312 -11.66 24.64 -25.67
N GLY A 313 -10.99 25.76 -25.36
CA GLY A 313 -11.06 26.39 -24.04
C GLY A 313 -10.29 25.65 -22.94
N LEU A 314 -9.54 24.60 -23.27
CA LEU A 314 -8.64 23.88 -22.37
C LEU A 314 -7.22 24.43 -22.46
N SER A 315 -6.48 24.41 -21.35
CA SER A 315 -5.05 24.65 -21.39
C SER A 315 -4.32 23.60 -22.24
N PRO A 316 -3.10 23.86 -22.74
CA PRO A 316 -2.34 22.87 -23.51
C PRO A 316 -2.08 21.56 -22.76
N ARG A 317 -2.10 21.59 -21.41
CA ARG A 317 -1.97 20.39 -20.58
C ARG A 317 -3.29 19.62 -20.53
N GLU A 318 -4.39 20.27 -20.15
CA GLU A 318 -5.71 19.62 -20.07
C GLU A 318 -6.17 19.09 -21.43
N TRP A 319 -5.83 19.76 -22.54
CA TRP A 319 -6.11 19.28 -23.88
C TRP A 319 -5.41 17.95 -24.18
N ARG A 320 -4.12 17.84 -23.85
CA ARG A 320 -3.35 16.60 -24.05
C ARG A 320 -3.89 15.47 -23.18
N GLU A 321 -4.14 15.77 -21.90
CA GLU A 321 -4.72 14.81 -20.95
C GLU A 321 -6.10 14.32 -21.41
N LEU A 322 -6.95 15.22 -21.93
CA LEU A 322 -8.25 14.84 -22.48
C LEU A 322 -8.10 13.94 -23.71
N MET A 323 -7.27 14.33 -24.69
CA MET A 323 -7.10 13.57 -25.93
C MET A 323 -6.53 12.18 -25.67
N GLU A 324 -5.54 12.08 -24.78
CA GLU A 324 -5.01 10.78 -24.34
C GLU A 324 -6.09 9.86 -23.75
N GLN A 325 -7.10 10.41 -23.05
CA GLN A 325 -8.20 9.63 -22.48
C GLN A 325 -9.26 9.19 -23.50
N VAL A 326 -9.44 9.91 -24.61
CA VAL A 326 -10.53 9.63 -25.57
C VAL A 326 -10.09 8.94 -26.85
N GLY A 327 -8.78 8.78 -27.06
CA GLY A 327 -8.17 8.13 -28.23
C GLY A 327 -7.77 9.11 -29.33
#